data_AF-A0AAV7CQS9-F1
#
_entry.id   AF-A0AAV7CQS9-F1
#
_cell.length_a   1.000
_cell.length_b   1.000
_cell.length_c   1.000
_cell.angle_alpha   90.00
_cell.angle_beta   90.00
_cell.angle_gamma   90.00
#
_symmetry.space_group_name_H-M   'P 1'
#
loop_
_entity.id
_entity.type
_entity.pdbx_description
1 polymer ?
#
loop_
_entity_poly.entity_id
_entity_poly.type
_entity_poly.pdbx_seq_one_letter_code
_entity_poly.pdbx_strand_id
1 'polypeptide(L)'
;MVMYVCFFKGATKDLIPKMVSSLVNVKLSESDSGKHVSITELPGDVLIVPQATLGGKSKGRCMQYHSNAGKEQGMELYAHLTAQCQKELETHARWSESGAVLRYGTYGNRQVLKLDTNGPYTHLLEF
;
A
#
# COMPACT_ATOMS: atom_id res chain seq x y z
N MET A 1 -0.92 -3.49 8.99
CA MET A 1 0.06 -3.15 7.95
C MET A 1 -0.23 -1.78 7.34
N VAL A 2 0.78 -0.95 7.12
CA VAL A 2 0.62 0.35 6.44
C VAL A 2 1.34 0.32 5.09
N MET A 3 0.65 0.63 4.01
CA MET A 3 1.16 0.68 2.65
C MET A 3 1.22 2.12 2.15
N TYR A 4 2.42 2.63 1.85
CA TYR A 4 2.59 3.91 1.17
C TYR A 4 2.74 3.67 -0.33
N VAL A 5 1.94 4.35 -1.14
CA VAL A 5 1.89 4.05 -2.59
C VAL A 5 2.19 5.27 -3.46
N CYS A 6 2.97 5.03 -4.51
CA CYS A 6 3.31 6.01 -5.54
C CYS A 6 3.18 5.36 -6.92
N PHE A 7 2.57 6.08 -7.85
CA PHE A 7 2.45 5.65 -9.25
C PHE A 7 3.35 6.48 -10.13
N PHE A 8 4.05 5.82 -11.06
CA PHE A 8 4.86 6.47 -12.07
C PHE A 8 4.11 6.61 -13.40
N LYS A 9 4.62 7.48 -14.28
CA LYS A 9 4.14 7.60 -15.66
C LYS A 9 4.24 6.25 -16.36
N GLY A 10 3.21 5.90 -17.11
CA GLY A 10 3.11 4.62 -17.80
C GLY A 10 2.52 3.49 -16.95
N ALA A 11 2.27 3.69 -15.64
CA ALA A 11 1.53 2.72 -14.85
C ALA A 11 0.10 2.55 -15.40
N THR A 12 -0.32 1.29 -15.56
CA THR A 12 -1.65 0.93 -16.06
C THR A 12 -2.43 0.16 -15.00
N LYS A 13 -3.76 0.08 -15.17
CA LYS A 13 -4.64 -0.65 -14.28
C LYS A 13 -4.36 -2.16 -14.29
N ASP A 14 -3.81 -2.69 -15.38
CA ASP A 14 -3.52 -4.12 -15.53
C ASP A 14 -2.45 -4.63 -14.55
N LEU A 15 -1.60 -3.71 -14.04
CA LEU A 15 -0.60 -4.03 -13.04
C LEU A 15 -1.20 -4.21 -11.63
N ILE A 16 -2.35 -3.57 -11.37
CA ILE A 16 -2.95 -3.48 -10.03
C ILE A 16 -3.27 -4.85 -9.42
N PRO A 17 -3.91 -5.82 -10.13
CA PRO A 17 -4.17 -7.14 -9.56
C PRO A 17 -2.90 -7.85 -9.09
N LYS A 18 -1.81 -7.79 -9.88
CA LYS A 18 -0.52 -8.38 -9.53
C LYS A 18 0.12 -7.68 -8.32
N MET A 19 0.06 -6.35 -8.28
CA MET A 19 0.54 -5.57 -7.13
C MET A 19 -0.20 -5.96 -5.85
N VAL A 20 -1.53 -5.93 -5.89
CA VAL A 20 -2.38 -6.24 -4.73
C VAL A 20 -2.11 -7.66 -4.22
N SER A 21 -2.10 -8.65 -5.11
CA SER A 21 -1.83 -10.05 -4.73
C SER A 21 -0.45 -10.19 -4.07
N SER A 22 0.57 -9.50 -4.60
CA SER A 22 1.91 -9.49 -3.99
C SER A 22 1.91 -8.83 -2.61
N LEU A 23 1.24 -7.69 -2.46
CA LEU A 23 1.21 -6.89 -1.23
C LEU A 23 0.45 -7.56 -0.09
N VAL A 24 -0.64 -8.28 -0.36
CA VAL A 24 -1.44 -8.93 0.70
C VAL A 24 -0.88 -10.30 1.10
N ASN A 25 -0.12 -10.96 0.21
CA ASN A 25 0.46 -12.28 0.44
C ASN A 25 1.94 -12.26 0.86
N VAL A 26 2.62 -11.11 0.80
CA VAL A 26 4.00 -10.99 1.28
C VAL A 26 4.08 -11.25 2.78
N LYS A 27 5.07 -12.04 3.21
CA LYS A 27 5.24 -12.48 4.59
C LYS A 27 6.06 -11.48 5.41
N LEU A 28 5.42 -10.40 5.83
CA LEU A 28 6.06 -9.32 6.61
C LEU A 28 5.46 -9.13 8.01
N SER A 29 4.40 -9.86 8.36
CA SER A 29 3.77 -9.76 9.69
C SER A 29 4.33 -10.83 10.60
N GLU A 30 4.81 -10.44 11.78
CA GLU A 30 5.34 -11.37 12.78
C GLU A 30 4.19 -11.99 13.59
N SER A 31 4.10 -13.32 13.59
CA SER A 31 3.17 -14.06 14.44
C SER A 31 3.71 -14.22 15.86
N ASP A 32 2.89 -14.69 16.81
CA ASP A 32 3.31 -14.98 18.19
C ASP A 32 4.49 -15.96 18.31
N SER A 33 4.76 -16.75 17.26
CA SER A 33 5.90 -17.67 17.21
C SER A 33 7.21 -17.03 16.72
N GLY A 34 7.19 -15.73 16.38
CA GLY A 34 8.29 -15.02 15.72
C GLY A 34 8.42 -15.32 14.22
N LYS A 35 7.58 -16.20 13.67
CA LYS A 35 7.55 -16.50 12.23
C LYS A 35 6.85 -15.38 11.47
N HIS A 36 7.46 -14.99 10.35
CA HIS A 36 6.86 -14.06 9.38
C HIS A 36 5.80 -14.75 8.52
N VAL A 37 4.62 -14.15 8.46
CA VAL A 37 3.44 -14.60 7.73
C VAL A 37 2.80 -13.41 7.01
N SER A 38 1.87 -13.67 6.08
CA SER A 38 1.16 -12.59 5.40
C SER A 38 0.13 -11.91 6.31
N ILE A 39 -0.34 -10.72 5.91
CA ILE A 39 -1.41 -10.04 6.66
C ILE A 39 -2.72 -10.83 6.61
N THR A 40 -2.93 -11.65 5.59
CA THR A 40 -4.11 -12.50 5.42
C THR A 40 -3.99 -13.81 6.22
N GLU A 41 -2.77 -14.27 6.50
CA GLU A 41 -2.47 -15.41 7.36
C GLU A 41 -2.52 -15.05 8.86
N LEU A 42 -2.06 -13.86 9.30
CA LEU A 42 -2.13 -13.41 10.71
C LEU A 42 -3.48 -12.78 11.12
N PRO A 43 -4.38 -12.56 10.16
CA PRO A 43 -5.21 -11.35 10.02
C PRO A 43 -4.73 -10.04 10.67
N GLY A 44 -4.92 -8.92 10.00
CA GLY A 44 -4.76 -7.61 10.62
C GLY A 44 -5.18 -6.45 9.73
N ASP A 45 -5.38 -5.29 10.35
CA ASP A 45 -5.83 -4.09 9.65
C ASP A 45 -4.82 -3.64 8.58
N VAL A 46 -5.34 -3.11 7.47
CA VAL A 46 -4.55 -2.55 6.38
C VAL A 46 -4.87 -1.06 6.24
N LEU A 47 -3.85 -0.22 6.17
CA LEU A 47 -3.97 1.21 5.88
C LEU A 47 -3.20 1.54 4.61
N ILE A 48 -3.88 2.02 3.57
CA ILE A 48 -3.23 2.49 2.32
C ILE A 48 -3.15 4.01 2.32
N VAL A 49 -1.95 4.56 2.23
CA VAL A 49 -1.67 6.00 2.25
C VAL A 49 -1.14 6.44 0.87
N PRO A 50 -1.79 7.40 0.18
CA PRO A 50 -1.25 7.95 -1.05
C PRO A 50 0.00 8.77 -0.73
N GLN A 51 1.15 8.39 -1.28
CA GLN A 51 2.46 8.95 -0.96
C GLN A 51 3.29 9.15 -2.24
N ALA A 52 2.86 10.08 -3.10
CA ALA A 52 3.56 10.39 -4.35
C ALA A 52 5.02 10.84 -4.14
N THR A 53 5.39 11.26 -2.93
CA THR A 53 6.76 11.70 -2.62
C THR A 53 7.80 10.58 -2.71
N LEU A 54 7.39 9.30 -2.64
CA LEU A 54 8.28 8.15 -2.82
C LEU A 54 8.97 8.14 -4.20
N GLY A 55 8.32 8.71 -5.22
CA GLY A 55 8.89 8.82 -6.57
C GLY A 55 9.89 9.97 -6.76
N GLY A 56 10.16 10.72 -5.70
CA GLY A 56 11.08 11.86 -5.75
C GLY A 56 12.52 11.44 -5.94
N LYS A 57 13.22 12.13 -6.85
CA LYS A 57 14.66 12.01 -7.05
C LYS A 57 15.36 13.29 -6.63
N SER A 58 16.54 13.20 -6.05
CA SER A 58 17.33 14.39 -5.70
C SER A 58 17.83 15.12 -6.96
N LYS A 59 17.85 16.45 -6.90
CA LYS A 59 18.45 17.34 -7.91
C LYS A 59 19.02 18.57 -7.20
N GLY A 60 20.33 18.57 -6.96
CA GLY A 60 20.97 19.58 -6.12
C GLY A 60 20.39 19.54 -4.70
N ARG A 61 19.81 20.64 -4.23
CA ARG A 61 19.17 20.76 -2.91
C ARG A 61 17.64 20.57 -2.94
N CYS A 62 17.09 20.14 -4.07
CA CYS A 62 15.65 19.97 -4.28
C CYS A 62 15.29 18.52 -4.65
N MET A 63 14.01 18.18 -4.52
CA MET A 63 13.44 16.94 -5.05
C MET A 63 12.70 17.21 -6.36
N GLN A 64 12.80 16.30 -7.32
CA GLN A 64 12.06 16.32 -8.59
C GLN A 64 11.18 15.08 -8.73
N TYR A 65 9.99 15.27 -9.32
CA TYR A 65 8.95 14.25 -9.43
C TYR A 65 8.55 13.98 -10.89
N HIS A 66 9.47 14.21 -11.83
CA HIS A 66 9.18 14.10 -13.27
C HIS A 66 8.70 12.72 -13.70
N SER A 67 9.03 11.67 -12.93
CA SER A 67 8.60 10.30 -13.21
C SER A 67 7.20 9.98 -12.67
N ASN A 68 6.64 10.78 -11.75
CA ASN A 68 5.35 10.50 -11.14
C ASN A 68 4.20 10.59 -12.16
N ALA A 69 3.20 9.75 -11.98
CA ALA A 69 1.93 9.84 -12.70
C ALA A 69 1.31 11.23 -12.50
N GLY A 70 0.55 11.70 -13.51
CA GLY A 70 -0.22 12.92 -13.42
C GLY A 70 -1.32 12.82 -12.35
N LYS A 71 -1.86 13.95 -11.90
CA LYS A 71 -2.84 14.00 -10.80
C LYS A 71 -4.09 13.14 -11.07
N GLU A 72 -4.71 13.28 -12.24
CA GLU A 72 -5.93 12.54 -12.58
C GLU A 72 -5.66 11.04 -12.71
N GLN A 73 -4.62 10.68 -13.46
CA GLN A 73 -4.21 9.27 -13.62
C GLN A 73 -3.86 8.64 -12.27
N GLY A 74 -3.09 9.34 -11.42
CA GLY A 74 -2.72 8.85 -10.10
C GLY A 74 -3.92 8.67 -9.17
N MET A 75 -4.90 9.57 -9.23
CA MET A 75 -6.15 9.45 -8.48
C MET A 75 -6.96 8.24 -8.94
N GLU A 76 -7.06 8.03 -10.26
CA GLU A 76 -7.76 6.88 -10.83
C GLU A 76 -7.08 5.55 -10.44
N LEU A 77 -5.76 5.45 -10.60
CA LEU A 77 -4.99 4.27 -10.21
C LEU A 77 -5.11 3.99 -8.71
N TYR A 78 -5.08 5.03 -7.87
CA TYR A 78 -5.26 4.89 -6.42
C TYR A 78 -6.65 4.36 -6.05
N ALA A 79 -7.71 4.86 -6.69
CA ALA A 79 -9.07 4.37 -6.50
C ALA A 79 -9.20 2.90 -6.93
N HIS A 80 -8.60 2.52 -8.06
CA HIS A 80 -8.60 1.12 -8.52
C HIS A 80 -7.80 0.21 -7.58
N LEU A 81 -6.65 0.66 -7.09
CA LEU A 81 -5.81 -0.09 -6.15
C LEU A 81 -6.57 -0.38 -4.84
N THR A 82 -7.17 0.65 -4.25
CA THR A 82 -7.92 0.50 -2.98
C THR A 82 -9.12 -0.42 -3.13
N ALA A 83 -9.90 -0.28 -4.21
CA ALA A 83 -11.02 -1.18 -4.50
C ALA A 83 -10.58 -2.63 -4.76
N GLN A 84 -9.51 -2.83 -5.53
CA GLN A 84 -8.97 -4.17 -5.79
C GLN A 84 -8.38 -4.80 -4.52
N CYS A 85 -7.75 -4.00 -3.64
CA CYS A 85 -7.23 -4.48 -2.36
C CYS A 85 -8.34 -4.95 -1.44
N GLN A 86 -9.45 -4.20 -1.34
CA GLN A 86 -10.64 -4.64 -0.59
C GLN A 86 -11.13 -5.99 -1.11
N LYS A 87 -11.32 -6.09 -2.43
CA LYS A 87 -11.82 -7.31 -3.07
C LYS A 87 -10.90 -8.51 -2.82
N GLU A 88 -9.59 -8.34 -2.96
CA GLU A 88 -8.62 -9.42 -2.72
C GLU A 88 -8.64 -9.87 -1.26
N LEU A 89 -8.59 -8.93 -0.30
CA LEU A 89 -8.62 -9.24 1.12
C LEU A 89 -9.88 -10.03 1.52
N GLU A 90 -11.04 -9.67 0.95
CA GLU A 90 -12.31 -10.38 1.18
C GLU A 90 -12.32 -11.82 0.66
N THR A 91 -11.45 -12.17 -0.30
CA THR A 91 -11.32 -13.57 -0.75
C THR A 91 -10.62 -14.47 0.27
N HIS A 92 -9.91 -13.90 1.24
CA HIS A 92 -9.22 -14.65 2.29
C HIS A 92 -10.13 -14.80 3.51
N ALA A 93 -10.80 -15.96 3.64
CA ALA A 93 -11.75 -16.26 4.73
C ALA A 93 -11.23 -15.90 6.13
N ARG A 94 -9.96 -16.25 6.43
CA ARG A 94 -9.35 -15.93 7.72
C ARG A 94 -9.27 -14.43 8.00
N TRP A 95 -9.01 -13.62 6.97
CA TRP A 95 -8.98 -12.16 7.10
C TRP A 95 -10.40 -11.59 7.20
N SER A 96 -11.31 -11.99 6.31
CA SER A 96 -12.69 -11.47 6.28
C SER A 96 -13.50 -11.81 7.53
N GLU A 97 -13.26 -12.97 8.14
CA GLU A 97 -13.94 -13.41 9.37
C GLU A 97 -13.29 -12.85 10.65
N SER A 98 -12.08 -12.27 10.56
CA SER A 98 -11.34 -11.78 11.74
C SER A 98 -11.84 -10.44 12.29
N GLY A 99 -12.66 -9.71 11.53
CA GLY A 99 -13.05 -8.33 11.84
C GLY A 99 -11.98 -7.29 11.49
N ALA A 100 -10.86 -7.69 10.88
CA ALA A 100 -9.87 -6.76 10.35
C ALA A 100 -10.48 -5.84 9.27
N VAL A 101 -9.95 -4.62 9.17
CA VAL A 101 -10.47 -3.61 8.24
C VAL A 101 -9.40 -3.08 7.30
N LEU A 102 -9.83 -2.74 6.08
CA LEU A 102 -9.06 -1.90 5.17
C LEU A 102 -9.52 -0.45 5.34
N ARG A 103 -8.54 0.44 5.55
CA ARG A 103 -8.69 1.89 5.55
C ARG A 103 -7.77 2.49 4.51
N TYR A 104 -8.11 3.67 4.01
CA TYR A 104 -7.27 4.36 3.04
C TYR A 104 -7.42 5.88 3.17
N GLY A 105 -6.34 6.59 2.88
CA GLY A 105 -6.31 8.05 2.91
C GLY A 105 -7.07 8.68 1.74
N THR A 106 -7.54 9.92 1.92
CA THR A 106 -8.13 10.67 0.81
C THR A 106 -7.04 11.17 -0.13
N TYR A 107 -7.09 10.77 -1.40
CA TYR A 107 -6.11 11.20 -2.41
C TYR A 107 -6.10 12.73 -2.55
N GLY A 108 -4.91 13.32 -2.62
CA GLY A 108 -4.71 14.77 -2.74
C GLY A 108 -4.75 15.55 -1.44
N ASN A 109 -5.22 14.96 -0.33
CA ASN A 109 -5.18 15.60 0.99
C ASN A 109 -3.81 15.48 1.65
N ARG A 110 -3.58 16.30 2.69
CA ARG A 110 -2.46 16.10 3.62
C ARG A 110 -2.71 14.84 4.44
N GLN A 111 -1.78 13.89 4.36
CA GLN A 111 -1.85 12.62 5.10
C GLN A 111 -1.30 12.82 6.53
N VAL A 112 -2.08 13.46 7.40
CA VAL A 112 -1.71 13.60 8.82
C VAL A 112 -1.85 12.25 9.50
N LEU A 113 -0.73 11.71 10.00
CA LEU A 113 -0.66 10.33 10.48
C LEU A 113 0.12 10.25 11.80
N LYS A 114 -0.41 9.48 12.75
CA LYS A 114 0.28 9.03 13.96
C LYS A 114 0.43 7.52 13.88
N LEU A 115 1.65 7.02 14.05
CA LEU A 115 1.95 5.60 14.08
C LEU A 115 2.62 5.24 15.40
N ASP A 116 2.23 4.09 15.94
CA ASP A 116 2.87 3.41 17.05
C ASP A 116 3.20 2.00 16.58
N THR A 117 4.43 1.55 16.78
CA THR A 117 4.95 0.32 16.18
C THR A 117 5.92 -0.38 17.12
N ASN A 118 5.86 -1.71 17.17
CA ASN A 118 6.89 -2.54 17.82
C ASN A 118 8.07 -2.84 16.88
N GLY A 119 8.56 -1.82 16.17
CA GLY A 119 9.49 -1.99 15.04
C GLY A 119 8.76 -2.03 13.70
N PRO A 120 8.86 -0.99 12.85
CA PRO A 120 8.02 -0.85 11.66
C PRO A 120 8.37 -1.80 10.51
N TYR A 121 9.47 -2.56 10.63
CA TYR A 121 9.97 -3.53 9.65
C TYR A 121 9.75 -3.09 8.18
N THR A 122 10.28 -1.91 7.84
CA THR A 122 9.94 -1.19 6.61
C THR A 122 10.57 -1.85 5.38
N HIS A 123 9.76 -2.06 4.34
CA HIS A 123 10.16 -2.65 3.07
C HIS A 123 9.73 -1.78 1.89
N LEU A 124 10.48 -1.87 0.79
CA LEU A 124 10.16 -1.23 -0.49
C LEU A 124 9.95 -2.32 -1.55
N LEU A 125 8.83 -2.24 -2.26
CA LEU A 125 8.52 -3.10 -3.41
C LEU A 125 8.30 -2.22 -4.64
N GLU A 126 8.93 -2.58 -5.76
CA GLU A 126 8.79 -1.91 -7.05
C GLU A 126 8.07 -2.82 -8.06
N PHE A 127 7.31 -2.24 -8.97
CA PHE A 127 6.43 -2.93 -9.91
C PHE A 127 6.49 -2.29 -11.30
#